data_AF-A0A9E1JPI6-F1
#
_entry.id   AF-A0A9E1JPI6-F1
#
_cell.length_a   1.000
_cell.length_b   1.000
_cell.length_c   1.000
_cell.angle_alpha   90.00
_cell.angle_beta   90.00
_cell.angle_gamma   90.00
#
_symmetry.space_group_name_H-M   'P 1'
#
loop_
_entity.id
_entity.type
_entity.pdbx_description
1 polymer ?
#
loop_
_entity_poly.entity_id
_entity_poly.type
_entity_poly.pdbx_seq_one_letter_code
_entity_poly.pdbx_strand_id
1 'polypeptide(L)'
;MALSLTTIREAKRWYKLIDHDVQLALIRDNVRFKVIPAGRRSGKTCRFKRYVVKQAILNDGMPYFAAAPTRDQAKRIFWDDLKLLSFSSLHERRPSETELTVYLNNGSSISVLGLDKPERIEGVFWAGG
;
A
#
# COMPACT_ATOMS: atom_id res chain seq x y z
N MET A 1 -16.55 9.25 21.75
CA MET A 1 -15.17 8.81 22.04
C MET A 1 -14.22 9.72 21.26
N ALA A 2 -13.24 10.36 21.90
CA ALA A 2 -12.28 11.21 21.19
C ALA A 2 -11.31 10.33 20.37
N LEU A 3 -11.05 10.70 19.12
CA LEU A 3 -10.08 10.00 18.27
C LEU A 3 -8.67 10.19 18.80
N SER A 4 -7.84 9.15 18.73
CA SER A 4 -6.43 9.24 19.11
C SER A 4 -5.66 10.20 18.19
N LEU A 5 -4.58 10.82 18.68
CA LEU A 5 -3.70 11.67 17.86
C LEU A 5 -3.15 10.92 16.64
N THR A 6 -2.89 9.63 16.78
CA THR A 6 -2.44 8.76 15.69
C THR A 6 -3.53 8.63 14.62
N THR A 7 -4.75 8.31 15.02
CA THR A 7 -5.90 8.17 14.09
C THR A 7 -6.19 9.49 13.36
N ILE A 8 -6.03 10.64 14.04
CA ILE A 8 -6.14 11.96 13.40
C ILE A 8 -5.06 12.15 12.31
N ARG A 9 -3.82 11.71 12.55
CA ARG A 9 -2.74 11.77 11.55
C ARG A 9 -3.01 10.84 10.36
N GLU A 10 -3.51 9.64 10.62
CA GLU A 10 -3.93 8.67 9.59
C GLU A 10 -5.02 9.26 8.70
N ALA A 11 -6.05 9.88 9.29
CA ALA A 11 -7.12 10.57 8.56
C ALA A 11 -6.57 11.72 7.69
N LYS A 12 -5.62 12.51 8.21
CA LYS A 12 -4.96 13.58 7.44
C LYS A 12 -4.16 13.06 6.24
N ARG A 13 -3.65 11.83 6.29
CA ARG A 13 -2.91 11.23 5.16
C ARG A 13 -3.79 10.99 3.92
N TRP A 14 -5.10 10.89 4.13
CA TRP A 14 -6.14 10.78 3.11
C TRP A 14 -6.60 12.13 2.52
N TYR A 15 -5.72 13.13 2.49
CA TYR A 15 -5.99 14.42 1.83
C TYR A 15 -6.44 14.27 0.36
N LYS A 16 -7.20 15.25 -0.14
CA LYS A 16 -7.67 15.27 -1.53
C LYS A 16 -6.49 15.43 -2.49
N LEU A 17 -6.34 14.51 -3.44
CA LEU A 17 -5.33 14.62 -4.51
C LEU A 17 -5.83 15.55 -5.61
N ILE A 18 -4.88 16.20 -6.30
CA ILE A 18 -5.18 16.88 -7.57
C ILE A 18 -5.40 15.79 -8.62
N ASP A 19 -6.55 15.89 -9.28
CA ASP A 19 -6.94 14.94 -10.30
C ASP A 19 -6.36 15.33 -11.66
N HIS A 20 -5.95 14.30 -12.39
CA HIS A 20 -5.41 14.42 -13.75
C HIS A 20 -6.07 13.31 -14.58
N ASP A 21 -6.61 13.66 -15.74
CA ASP A 21 -7.51 12.77 -16.49
C ASP A 21 -6.86 11.44 -16.84
N VAL A 22 -5.60 11.45 -17.31
CA VAL A 22 -4.84 10.22 -17.61
C VAL A 22 -4.68 9.31 -16.37
N GLN A 23 -4.50 9.88 -15.17
CA GLN A 23 -4.38 9.09 -13.95
C GLN A 23 -5.73 8.52 -13.50
N LEU A 24 -6.81 9.26 -13.72
CA LEU A 24 -8.18 8.82 -13.42
C LEU A 24 -8.64 7.73 -14.39
N ALA A 25 -8.29 7.83 -15.68
CA ALA A 25 -8.59 6.82 -16.68
C ALA A 25 -8.04 5.44 -16.24
N LEU A 26 -6.79 5.41 -15.76
CA LEU A 26 -6.17 4.18 -15.26
C LEU A 26 -6.91 3.56 -14.06
N ILE A 27 -7.53 4.38 -13.19
CA ILE A 27 -8.30 3.86 -12.04
C ILE A 27 -9.57 3.16 -12.53
N ARG A 28 -10.22 3.71 -13.56
CA ARG A 28 -11.46 3.19 -14.15
C ARG A 28 -11.23 2.00 -15.07
N ASP A 29 -10.01 1.83 -15.57
CA ASP A 29 -9.64 0.71 -16.41
C ASP A 29 -9.70 -0.64 -15.64
N ASN A 30 -10.28 -1.67 -16.26
CA ASN A 30 -10.48 -3.00 -15.69
C ASN A 30 -9.41 -4.02 -16.12
N VAL A 31 -8.30 -3.58 -16.70
CA VAL A 31 -7.18 -4.47 -17.01
C VAL A 31 -6.59 -5.12 -15.74
N ARG A 32 -6.22 -6.40 -15.85
CA ARG A 32 -5.64 -7.19 -14.75
C ARG A 32 -4.28 -6.64 -14.29
N PHE A 33 -3.42 -6.25 -15.24
CA PHE A 33 -2.07 -5.77 -14.96
C PHE A 33 -1.91 -4.33 -15.47
N LYS A 34 -1.70 -3.40 -14.55
CA LYS A 34 -1.54 -1.97 -14.82
C LYS A 34 -0.06 -1.60 -14.83
N VAL A 35 0.47 -1.20 -15.98
CA VAL A 35 1.85 -0.75 -16.14
C VAL A 35 1.87 0.77 -16.33
N ILE A 36 2.64 1.48 -15.50
CA ILE A 36 2.68 2.96 -15.49
C ILE A 36 4.11 3.45 -15.77
N PRO A 37 4.49 3.59 -17.05
CA PRO A 37 5.76 4.21 -17.42
C PRO A 37 5.62 5.74 -17.28
N ALA A 38 5.96 6.28 -16.11
CA ALA A 38 5.92 7.73 -15.88
C ALA A 38 7.20 8.23 -15.22
N GLY A 39 7.54 9.50 -15.47
CA GLY A 39 8.76 10.15 -14.95
C GLY A 39 8.78 10.35 -13.42
N ARG A 40 9.88 10.93 -12.93
CA ARG A 40 10.00 11.37 -11.52
C ARG A 40 8.97 12.49 -11.23
N ARG A 41 8.47 12.56 -10.00
CA ARG A 41 7.50 13.57 -9.53
C ARG A 41 6.14 13.59 -10.25
N SER A 42 5.82 12.56 -11.03
CA SER A 42 4.48 12.37 -11.66
C SER A 42 3.35 12.03 -10.67
N GLY A 43 3.65 11.79 -9.40
CA GLY A 43 2.64 11.42 -8.39
C GLY A 43 2.19 9.95 -8.42
N LYS A 44 2.75 9.13 -9.33
CA LYS A 44 2.39 7.70 -9.49
C LYS A 44 2.43 6.91 -8.18
N THR A 45 3.46 7.09 -7.37
CA THR A 45 3.66 6.36 -6.10
C THR A 45 2.58 6.69 -5.07
N CYS A 46 2.07 7.93 -5.05
CA CYS A 46 1.02 8.32 -4.10
C CYS A 46 -0.30 7.62 -4.40
N ARG A 47 -0.69 7.58 -5.69
CA ARG A 47 -1.91 6.86 -6.11
C ARG A 47 -1.75 5.34 -5.95
N PHE A 48 -0.58 4.80 -6.28
CA PHE A 48 -0.26 3.38 -6.07
C PHE A 48 -0.49 2.93 -4.62
N LYS A 49 0.08 3.63 -3.63
CA LYS A 49 -0.11 3.31 -2.20
C LYS A 49 -1.58 3.26 -1.80
N ARG A 50 -2.36 4.25 -2.24
CA ARG A 50 -3.81 4.32 -1.97
C ARG A 50 -4.58 3.21 -2.68
N TYR A 51 -4.16 2.85 -3.89
CA TYR A 51 -4.77 1.78 -4.65
C TYR A 51 -4.59 0.44 -3.94
N VAL A 52 -3.36 0.08 -3.54
CA VAL A 52 -3.06 -1.18 -2.83
C VAL A 52 -3.85 -1.28 -1.53
N VAL A 53 -3.87 -0.22 -0.71
CA VAL A 53 -4.64 -0.22 0.54
C VAL A 53 -6.14 -0.38 0.30
N LYS A 54 -6.70 0.31 -0.70
CA LYS A 54 -8.12 0.15 -1.06
C LYS A 54 -8.42 -1.27 -1.54
N GLN A 55 -7.56 -1.85 -2.37
CA GLN A 55 -7.75 -3.22 -2.85
C GLN A 55 -7.66 -4.23 -1.70
N ALA A 56 -6.74 -4.04 -0.75
CA ALA A 56 -6.61 -4.91 0.41
C ALA A 56 -7.80 -4.80 1.38
N ILE A 57 -8.44 -3.63 1.47
CA ILE A 57 -9.67 -3.43 2.26
C ILE A 57 -10.90 -4.01 1.54
N LEU A 58 -10.95 -3.91 0.21
CA LEU A 58 -12.10 -4.38 -0.59
C LEU A 58 -12.13 -5.89 -0.78
N ASN A 59 -10.95 -6.53 -0.83
CA ASN A 59 -10.82 -7.97 -1.03
C ASN A 59 -10.36 -8.61 0.27
N ASP A 60 -11.22 -9.41 0.88
CA ASP A 60 -11.00 -10.00 2.20
C ASP A 60 -10.09 -11.24 2.15
N GLY A 61 -9.25 -11.41 3.18
CA GLY A 61 -8.35 -12.55 3.31
C GLY A 61 -7.22 -12.64 2.27
N MET A 62 -6.92 -11.55 1.56
CA MET A 62 -5.99 -11.57 0.42
C MET A 62 -4.62 -10.94 0.76
N PRO A 63 -3.51 -11.57 0.35
CA PRO A 63 -2.16 -11.02 0.54
C PRO A 63 -1.78 -10.04 -0.59
N TYR A 64 -1.38 -8.83 -0.21
CA TYR A 64 -0.88 -7.78 -1.10
C TYR A 64 0.58 -7.43 -0.81
N PHE A 65 1.28 -6.92 -1.82
CA PHE A 65 2.66 -6.46 -1.63
C PHE A 65 2.89 -5.04 -2.17
N ALA A 66 3.94 -4.39 -1.66
CA ALA A 66 4.49 -3.17 -2.22
C ALA A 66 6.01 -3.33 -2.31
N ALA A 67 6.55 -3.33 -3.53
CA ALA A 67 7.94 -3.67 -3.76
C ALA A 67 8.76 -2.50 -4.32
N ALA A 68 10.05 -2.47 -3.96
CA ALA A 68 11.05 -1.60 -4.55
C ALA A 68 12.35 -2.39 -4.84
N PRO A 69 13.32 -1.82 -5.56
CA PRO A 69 14.54 -2.54 -5.93
C PRO A 69 15.31 -3.10 -4.72
N THR A 70 15.34 -2.38 -3.60
CA THR A 70 15.96 -2.87 -2.36
C THR A 70 14.98 -2.77 -1.18
N ARG A 71 15.15 -3.64 -0.17
CA ARG A 71 14.32 -3.60 1.06
C ARG A 71 14.38 -2.26 1.77
N ASP A 72 15.54 -1.63 1.84
CA ASP A 72 15.69 -0.31 2.47
C ASP A 72 14.97 0.79 1.70
N GLN A 73 15.02 0.75 0.37
CA GLN A 73 14.24 1.65 -0.47
C GLN A 73 12.75 1.40 -0.29
N ALA A 74 12.31 0.14 -0.29
CA ALA A 74 10.91 -0.22 -0.12
C ALA A 74 10.38 0.28 1.24
N LYS A 75 11.15 0.06 2.32
CA LYS A 75 10.83 0.56 3.66
C LYS A 75 10.67 2.08 3.66
N ARG A 76 11.67 2.82 3.13
CA ARG A 76 11.63 4.30 3.08
C ARG A 76 10.48 4.84 2.24
N ILE A 77 10.13 4.16 1.14
CA ILE A 77 9.09 4.62 0.23
C ILE A 77 7.70 4.30 0.78
N PHE A 78 7.48 3.07 1.25
CA PHE A 78 6.13 2.55 1.49
C PHE A 78 5.74 2.43 2.96
N TRP A 79 6.67 2.06 3.85
CA TRP A 79 6.32 1.53 5.17
C TRP A 79 5.46 2.46 6.02
N ASP A 80 5.95 3.67 6.29
CA ASP A 80 5.24 4.62 7.15
C ASP A 80 3.94 5.09 6.51
N ASP A 81 3.94 5.28 5.19
CA ASP A 81 2.75 5.69 4.45
C ASP A 81 1.66 4.62 4.43
N LEU A 82 2.03 3.34 4.29
CA LEU A 82 1.06 2.24 4.28
C LEU A 82 0.43 2.04 5.67
N LYS A 83 1.20 2.18 6.75
CA LYS A 83 0.65 2.19 8.12
C LYS A 83 -0.36 3.33 8.29
N LEU A 84 -0.01 4.53 7.81
CA LEU A 84 -0.91 5.68 7.91
C LEU A 84 -2.18 5.53 7.07
N LEU A 85 -2.04 5.04 5.83
CA LEU A 85 -3.16 4.90 4.89
C LEU A 85 -4.11 3.76 5.27
N SER A 86 -3.58 2.70 5.88
CA SER A 86 -4.38 1.55 6.32
C SER A 86 -5.13 1.80 7.63
N PHE A 87 -4.89 2.90 8.33
CA PHE A 87 -5.39 3.13 9.69
C PHE A 87 -4.92 2.06 10.69
N SER A 88 -3.63 1.74 10.63
CA SER A 88 -3.00 0.71 11.46
C SER A 88 -3.25 0.86 12.96
N SER A 89 -3.54 2.07 13.45
CA SER A 89 -3.88 2.32 14.85
C SER A 89 -5.21 1.69 15.30
N LEU A 90 -6.10 1.39 14.36
CA LEU A 90 -7.41 0.79 14.59
C LEU A 90 -7.42 -0.73 14.37
N HIS A 91 -6.30 -1.30 13.96
CA HIS A 91 -6.22 -2.73 13.68
C HIS A 91 -6.09 -3.55 14.97
N GLU A 92 -6.75 -4.70 15.01
CA GLU A 92 -6.65 -5.63 16.13
C GLU A 92 -5.22 -6.17 16.27
N ARG A 93 -4.60 -6.48 15.13
CA ARG A 93 -3.21 -6.95 15.06
C ARG A 93 -2.27 -5.81 14.68
N ARG A 94 -1.26 -5.58 15.54
CA ARG A 94 -0.21 -4.60 15.26
C ARG A 94 0.60 -4.97 14.01
N PRO A 95 1.01 -4.00 13.18
CA PRO A 95 1.93 -4.24 12.08
C PRO A 95 3.26 -4.85 12.56
N SER A 96 3.84 -5.73 11.76
CA SER A 96 5.16 -6.30 12.02
C SER A 96 6.24 -5.37 11.47
N GLU A 97 7.03 -4.75 12.34
CA GLU A 97 8.16 -3.88 11.97
C GLU A 97 9.37 -4.67 11.43
N THR A 98 9.52 -5.93 11.86
CA THR A 98 10.61 -6.81 11.39
C THR A 98 10.34 -7.29 9.98
N GLU A 99 9.13 -7.82 9.74
CA GLU A 99 8.73 -8.38 8.43
C GLU A 99 8.18 -7.31 7.47
N LEU A 100 7.98 -6.08 7.95
CA LEU A 100 7.36 -4.99 7.20
C LEU A 100 6.00 -5.38 6.62
N THR A 101 5.14 -5.95 7.46
CA THR A 101 3.80 -6.40 7.06
C THR A 101 2.72 -5.73 7.90
N VAL A 102 1.73 -5.15 7.23
CA VAL A 102 0.50 -4.61 7.83
C VAL A 102 -0.58 -5.68 7.75
N TYR A 103 -1.26 -5.95 8.87
CA TYR A 103 -2.40 -6.87 8.93
C TYR A 103 -3.67 -6.06 9.04
N LEU A 104 -4.66 -6.31 8.19
CA LEU A 104 -5.96 -5.67 8.20
C LEU A 104 -6.97 -6.53 8.97
N ASN A 105 -8.03 -5.91 9.51
CA ASN A 105 -9.06 -6.60 10.28
C ASN A 105 -9.91 -7.57 9.44
N ASN A 106 -9.92 -7.41 8.11
CA ASN A 106 -10.59 -8.33 7.18
C ASN A 106 -9.75 -9.57 6.81
N GLY A 107 -8.65 -9.82 7.53
CA GLY A 107 -7.74 -10.93 7.28
C GLY A 107 -6.74 -10.69 6.14
N SER A 108 -6.86 -9.59 5.39
CA SER A 108 -5.91 -9.23 4.34
C SER A 108 -4.60 -8.71 4.94
N SER A 109 -3.53 -8.77 4.14
CA SER A 109 -2.21 -8.32 4.56
C SER A 109 -1.54 -7.49 3.47
N ILE A 110 -0.69 -6.55 3.87
CA ILE A 110 0.14 -5.75 2.95
C ILE A 110 1.59 -5.85 3.38
N SER A 111 2.42 -6.51 2.58
CA SER A 111 3.84 -6.72 2.86
C SER A 111 4.73 -5.80 2.02
N VAL A 112 5.74 -5.19 2.62
CA VAL A 112 6.72 -4.35 1.93
C VAL A 112 7.96 -5.16 1.62
N LEU A 113 8.26 -5.34 0.34
CA LEU A 113 9.28 -6.25 -0.15
C LEU A 113 10.41 -5.52 -0.89
N GLY A 114 11.62 -6.04 -0.75
CA GLY A 114 12.76 -5.66 -1.58
C GLY A 114 12.99 -6.72 -2.64
N LEU A 115 13.12 -6.31 -3.90
CA LEU A 115 13.36 -7.20 -5.05
C LEU A 115 14.86 -7.51 -5.26
N ASP A 116 15.71 -7.18 -4.29
CA ASP A 116 17.15 -7.45 -4.30
C ASP A 116 17.48 -8.94 -4.14
N LYS A 117 16.51 -9.73 -3.68
CA LYS A 117 16.62 -11.17 -3.45
C LYS A 117 15.38 -11.87 -4.02
N PRO A 118 15.50 -12.77 -5.01
CA PRO A 118 14.36 -13.39 -5.68
C PRO A 118 13.48 -14.18 -4.71
N GLU A 119 14.08 -14.78 -3.68
CA GLU A 119 13.41 -15.63 -2.69
C GLU A 119 12.37 -14.88 -1.85
N ARG A 120 12.38 -13.54 -1.89
CA ARG A 120 11.43 -12.69 -1.12
C ARG A 120 10.07 -12.54 -1.78
N ILE A 121 10.00 -12.71 -3.09
CA ILE A 121 8.74 -12.60 -3.84
C ILE A 121 8.27 -13.96 -4.35
N GLU A 122 9.21 -14.87 -4.63
CA GLU A 122 8.93 -16.22 -5.11
C GLU A 122 8.32 -17.11 -4.03
N GLY A 123 7.50 -18.08 -4.44
CA GLY A 123 6.92 -19.09 -3.55
C GLY A 123 5.74 -18.61 -2.68
N VAL A 124 5.37 -17.34 -2.75
CA VAL A 124 4.21 -16.77 -2.04
C VAL A 124 3.12 -16.39 -3.03
N PHE A 125 1.87 -16.75 -2.70
CA PHE A 125 0.72 -16.26 -3.45
C PHE A 125 0.48 -14.78 -3.15
N TRP A 126 0.37 -13.96 -4.20
CA TRP A 126 0.04 -12.54 -4.09
C TRP A 126 -1.20 -12.24 -4.91
N ALA A 127 -2.22 -11.68 -4.26
CA ALA A 127 -3.44 -11.22 -4.92
C ALA A 127 -3.19 -9.96 -5.77
N GLY A 128 -2.24 -9.13 -5.35
CA GLY A 128 -1.84 -7.95 -6.11
C GLY A 128 -0.67 -7.19 -5.49
N GLY A 129 -0.09 -6.31 -6.28
CA GLY A 129 0.98 -5.40 -5.88
C GLY A 129 0.88 -4.10 -6.63
#